data_AF-A0A183HTZ0-F1
#
_entry.id   AF-A0A183HTZ0-F1
#
_cell.length_a   1.000
_cell.length_b   1.000
_cell.length_c   1.000
_cell.angle_alpha   90.00
_cell.angle_beta   90.00
_cell.angle_gamma   90.00
#
_symmetry.space_group_name_H-M   'P 1'
#
loop_
_entity.id
_entity.type
_entity.pdbx_description
1 polymer ?
#
loop_
_entity_poly.entity_id
_entity_poly.type
_entity_poly.pdbx_seq_one_letter_code
_entity_poly.pdbx_strand_id
1 'polypeptide(L)'
;MKLVDCELTRLHIFRQQIETAKSQLAALRSAHSKQIEVMESEECQAREQMQDTMNRHEEELYQVRREYEMLRLEFEQNLSANEQSGPLNKEIRLMLASAKAENQQLKQEANRFKRKWKEAVSSLAKCNKELESERRYRERCLLIEIEDDNDALASPDQDRNIAEPSESILHDGGSCEYNNEIDGETDVGAHPNRVIQLV
;
A
#
# COMPACT_ATOMS: atom_id res chain seq x y z
N MET A 1 70.24 -101.47 -26.56
CA MET A 1 70.51 -100.02 -26.60
C MET A 1 69.35 -99.24 -27.22
N LYS A 2 69.07 -99.36 -28.53
CA LYS A 2 68.02 -98.55 -29.21
C LYS A 2 66.61 -98.56 -28.60
N LEU A 3 66.16 -99.67 -28.01
CA LEU A 3 64.83 -99.76 -27.37
C LEU A 3 64.74 -98.94 -26.07
N VAL A 4 65.83 -98.93 -25.29
CA VAL A 4 65.91 -98.21 -24.01
C VAL A 4 65.94 -96.69 -24.25
N ASP A 5 66.65 -96.25 -25.29
CA ASP A 5 66.70 -94.83 -25.69
C ASP A 5 65.33 -94.32 -26.15
N CYS A 6 64.54 -95.16 -26.82
CA CYS A 6 63.18 -94.82 -27.27
C CYS A 6 62.21 -94.63 -26.10
N GLU A 7 62.23 -95.55 -25.12
CA GLU A 7 61.43 -95.44 -23.88
C GLU A 7 61.85 -94.23 -23.04
N LEU A 8 63.15 -93.95 -22.90
CA LEU A 8 63.66 -92.78 -22.17
C LEU A 8 63.18 -91.46 -22.82
N THR A 9 63.20 -91.41 -24.15
CA THR A 9 62.73 -90.25 -24.93
C THR A 9 61.23 -90.05 -24.73
N ARG A 10 60.44 -91.14 -24.74
CA ARG A 10 59.00 -91.11 -24.53
C ARG A 10 58.64 -90.61 -23.13
N LEU A 11 59.37 -91.07 -22.11
CA LEU A 11 59.19 -90.66 -20.72
C LEU A 11 59.58 -89.19 -20.50
N HIS A 12 60.62 -88.72 -21.18
CA HIS A 12 61.01 -87.30 -21.20
C HIS A 12 59.92 -86.41 -21.82
N ILE A 13 59.35 -86.81 -22.97
CA ILE A 13 58.25 -86.08 -23.62
C ILE A 13 57.03 -86.02 -22.70
N PHE A 14 56.67 -87.13 -22.07
CA PHE A 14 55.52 -87.18 -21.16
C PHE A 14 55.73 -86.27 -19.94
N ARG A 15 56.94 -86.25 -19.36
CA ARG A 15 57.31 -85.33 -18.28
C ARG A 15 57.19 -83.87 -18.73
N GLN A 16 57.65 -83.55 -19.93
CA GLN A 16 57.56 -82.21 -20.49
C GLN A 16 56.09 -81.77 -20.65
N GLN A 17 55.22 -82.66 -21.15
CA GLN A 17 53.79 -82.38 -21.29
C GLN A 17 53.12 -82.11 -19.92
N ILE A 18 53.47 -82.90 -18.89
CA ILE A 18 52.97 -82.70 -17.53
C ILE A 18 53.39 -81.32 -17.00
N GLU A 19 54.65 -80.94 -17.15
CA GLU A 19 55.11 -79.62 -16.67
C GLU A 19 54.47 -78.46 -17.43
N THR A 20 54.29 -78.60 -18.75
CA THR A 20 53.55 -77.60 -19.54
C THR A 20 52.10 -77.48 -19.06
N ALA A 21 51.40 -78.58 -18.80
CA ALA A 21 50.03 -78.58 -18.30
C ALA A 21 49.92 -77.93 -16.91
N LYS A 22 50.86 -78.22 -16.00
CA LYS A 22 50.93 -77.57 -14.69
C LYS A 22 51.14 -76.06 -14.80
N SER A 23 52.05 -75.63 -15.67
CA SER A 23 52.31 -74.21 -15.93
C SER A 23 51.07 -73.50 -16.48
N GLN A 24 50.36 -74.11 -17.43
CA GLN A 24 49.12 -73.57 -17.98
C GLN A 24 48.02 -73.46 -16.92
N LEU A 25 47.86 -74.48 -16.08
CA LEU A 25 46.91 -74.46 -14.97
C LEU A 25 47.22 -73.34 -13.96
N ALA A 26 48.49 -73.14 -13.63
CA ALA A 26 48.92 -72.08 -12.73
C ALA A 26 48.63 -70.69 -13.32
N ALA A 27 48.93 -70.51 -14.62
CA ALA A 27 48.63 -69.27 -15.34
C ALA A 27 47.11 -68.99 -15.37
N LEU A 28 46.30 -70.01 -15.66
CA LEU A 28 44.84 -69.88 -15.71
C LEU A 28 44.26 -69.54 -14.33
N ARG A 29 44.75 -70.16 -13.25
CA ARG A 29 44.35 -69.82 -11.87
C ARG A 29 44.69 -68.39 -11.52
N SER A 30 45.88 -67.91 -11.87
CA SER A 30 46.26 -66.51 -11.64
C SER A 30 45.41 -65.53 -12.45
N ALA A 31 45.12 -65.85 -13.71
CA ALA A 31 44.26 -65.03 -14.56
C ALA A 31 42.83 -64.95 -14.00
N HIS A 32 42.24 -66.06 -13.59
CA HIS A 32 40.91 -66.07 -12.96
C HIS A 32 40.88 -65.31 -11.63
N SER A 33 41.90 -65.46 -10.78
CA SER A 33 41.99 -64.71 -9.52
C SER A 33 41.94 -63.20 -9.76
N LYS A 34 42.73 -62.71 -10.73
CA LYS A 34 42.72 -61.28 -11.11
C LYS A 34 41.39 -60.84 -11.69
N GLN A 35 40.74 -61.70 -12.48
CA GLN A 35 39.42 -61.40 -13.03
C GLN A 35 38.36 -61.24 -11.93
N ILE A 36 38.40 -62.10 -10.90
CA ILE A 36 37.51 -62.00 -9.75
C ILE A 36 37.74 -60.68 -9.01
N GLU A 37 39.00 -60.31 -8.74
CA GLU A 37 39.34 -59.03 -8.08
C GLU A 37 38.80 -57.82 -8.85
N VAL A 38 38.91 -57.83 -10.18
CA VAL A 38 38.36 -56.77 -11.04
C VAL A 38 36.83 -56.72 -10.95
N MET A 39 36.16 -57.87 -11.05
CA MET A 39 34.69 -57.93 -10.94
C MET A 39 34.18 -57.44 -9.58
N GLU A 40 34.86 -57.81 -8.50
CA GLU A 40 34.53 -57.35 -7.14
C GLU A 40 34.72 -55.82 -7.01
N SER A 41 35.78 -55.28 -7.60
CA SER A 41 36.01 -53.83 -7.65
C SER A 41 34.93 -53.09 -8.45
N GLU A 42 34.57 -53.62 -9.62
CA GLU A 42 33.52 -53.03 -10.47
C GLU A 42 32.15 -53.07 -9.78
N GLU A 43 31.81 -54.17 -9.11
CA GLU A 43 30.58 -54.28 -8.32
C GLU A 43 30.55 -53.27 -7.17
N CYS A 44 31.67 -53.10 -6.47
CA CYS A 44 31.79 -52.14 -5.38
C CYS A 44 31.57 -50.70 -5.89
N GLN A 45 32.19 -50.34 -7.01
CA GLN A 45 32.03 -49.02 -7.62
C GLN A 45 30.59 -48.78 -8.13
N ALA A 46 29.97 -49.77 -8.76
CA ALA A 46 28.58 -49.67 -9.21
C ALA A 46 27.61 -49.47 -8.04
N ARG A 47 27.86 -50.14 -6.90
CA ARG A 47 27.06 -49.97 -5.68
C ARG A 47 27.21 -48.57 -5.10
N GLU A 48 28.42 -48.03 -5.04
CA GLU A 48 28.68 -46.66 -4.55
C GLU A 48 27.95 -45.61 -5.41
N GLN A 49 28.07 -45.70 -6.75
CA GLN A 49 27.36 -44.80 -7.66
C GLN A 49 25.83 -44.88 -7.50
N MET A 50 25.30 -46.10 -7.29
CA MET A 50 23.86 -46.27 -7.06
C MET A 50 23.44 -45.64 -5.72
N GLN A 51 24.26 -45.76 -4.68
CA GLN A 51 23.98 -45.15 -3.39
C GLN A 51 24.00 -43.61 -3.47
N ASP A 52 24.97 -43.03 -4.19
CA ASP A 52 25.04 -41.59 -4.41
C ASP A 52 23.83 -41.06 -5.19
N THR A 53 23.41 -41.77 -6.24
CA THR A 53 22.23 -41.37 -7.02
C THR A 53 20.93 -41.48 -6.23
N MET A 54 20.79 -42.51 -5.38
CA MET A 54 19.67 -42.65 -4.45
C MET A 54 19.63 -41.48 -3.46
N ASN A 55 20.75 -41.19 -2.79
CA ASN A 55 20.85 -40.11 -1.81
C ASN A 55 20.50 -38.75 -2.46
N ARG A 56 21.04 -38.46 -3.66
CA ARG A 56 20.71 -37.24 -4.39
C ARG A 56 19.21 -37.14 -4.71
N HIS A 57 18.59 -38.23 -5.14
CA HIS A 57 17.16 -38.22 -5.44
C HIS A 57 16.29 -38.08 -4.18
N GLU A 58 16.72 -38.61 -3.04
CA GLU A 58 16.05 -38.39 -1.75
C GLU A 58 16.11 -36.92 -1.33
N GLU A 59 17.27 -36.26 -1.50
CA GLU A 59 17.45 -34.83 -1.23
C GLU A 59 16.57 -33.97 -2.16
N GLU A 60 16.56 -34.26 -3.47
CA GLU A 60 15.70 -33.60 -4.45
C GLU A 60 14.21 -33.74 -4.10
N LEU A 61 13.78 -34.94 -3.70
CA LEU A 61 12.41 -35.21 -3.29
C LEU A 61 12.03 -34.42 -2.04
N TYR A 62 12.92 -34.38 -1.05
CA TYR A 62 12.71 -33.59 0.17
C TYR A 62 12.59 -32.09 -0.15
N GLN A 63 13.45 -31.57 -1.03
CA GLN A 63 13.43 -30.17 -1.44
C GLN A 63 12.11 -29.81 -2.14
N VAL A 64 11.67 -30.61 -3.12
CA VAL A 64 10.40 -30.38 -3.83
C VAL A 64 9.21 -30.41 -2.87
N ARG A 65 9.18 -31.33 -1.90
CA ARG A 65 8.12 -31.38 -0.88
C ARG A 65 8.08 -30.12 -0.03
N ARG A 66 9.25 -29.59 0.34
CA ARG A 66 9.37 -28.36 1.12
C ARG A 66 8.89 -27.15 0.32
N GLU A 67 9.30 -27.04 -0.93
CA GLU A 67 8.88 -25.95 -1.83
C GLU A 67 7.38 -25.99 -2.09
N TYR A 68 6.82 -27.17 -2.31
CA TYR A 68 5.38 -27.36 -2.44
C TYR A 68 4.62 -26.89 -1.20
N GLU A 69 5.06 -27.27 0.00
CA GLU A 69 4.38 -26.88 1.24
C GLU A 69 4.47 -25.37 1.48
N MET A 70 5.62 -24.76 1.18
CA MET A 70 5.78 -23.31 1.25
C MET A 70 4.82 -22.59 0.30
N LEU A 71 4.75 -23.04 -0.96
CA LEU A 71 3.86 -22.46 -1.95
C LEU A 71 2.38 -22.66 -1.59
N ARG A 72 2.03 -23.81 -1.02
CA ARG A 72 0.68 -24.10 -0.52
C ARG A 72 0.27 -23.12 0.58
N LEU A 73 1.16 -22.88 1.55
CA LEU A 73 0.93 -21.93 2.64
C LEU A 73 0.80 -20.49 2.12
N GLU A 74 1.66 -20.08 1.19
CA GLU A 74 1.59 -18.75 0.57
C GLU A 74 0.28 -18.56 -0.21
N PHE A 75 -0.17 -19.59 -0.93
CA PHE A 75 -1.46 -19.56 -1.63
C PHE A 75 -2.64 -19.44 -0.65
N GLU A 76 -2.64 -20.21 0.44
CA GLU A 76 -3.70 -20.15 1.45
C GLU A 76 -3.77 -18.78 2.14
N GLN A 77 -2.61 -18.18 2.43
CA GLN A 77 -2.53 -16.82 2.97
C GLN A 77 -3.08 -15.78 1.99
N ASN A 78 -2.69 -15.86 0.71
CA ASN A 78 -3.17 -14.96 -0.34
C ASN A 78 -4.67 -15.10 -0.58
N LEU A 79 -5.19 -16.33 -0.57
CA LEU A 79 -6.62 -16.61 -0.69
C LEU A 79 -7.38 -15.97 0.47
N SER A 80 -6.93 -16.19 1.71
CA SER A 80 -7.53 -15.62 2.92
C SER A 80 -7.55 -14.08 2.88
N ALA A 81 -6.44 -13.46 2.46
CA ALA A 81 -6.35 -12.01 2.31
C ALA A 81 -7.31 -11.48 1.22
N ASN A 82 -7.43 -12.20 0.11
CA ASN A 82 -8.31 -11.81 -0.99
C ASN A 82 -9.80 -11.96 -0.62
N GLU A 83 -10.17 -13.03 0.08
CA GLU A 83 -11.53 -13.23 0.61
C GLU A 83 -11.93 -12.11 1.59
N GLN A 84 -10.98 -11.61 2.39
CA GLN A 84 -11.20 -10.51 3.32
C GLN A 84 -11.36 -9.13 2.63
N SER A 85 -10.77 -8.95 1.44
CA SER A 85 -10.83 -7.67 0.70
C SER A 85 -12.25 -7.25 0.31
N GLY A 86 -13.14 -8.20 0.02
CA GLY A 86 -14.54 -7.92 -0.32
C GLY A 86 -15.33 -7.24 0.81
N PRO A 87 -15.39 -7.84 2.02
CA PRO A 87 -15.98 -7.23 3.21
C PRO A 87 -15.40 -5.84 3.53
N LEU A 88 -14.08 -5.68 3.51
CA LEU A 88 -13.41 -4.40 3.78
C LEU A 88 -13.86 -3.33 2.77
N ASN A 89 -13.86 -3.64 1.48
CA ASN A 89 -14.30 -2.72 0.44
C ASN A 89 -15.79 -2.37 0.55
N LYS A 90 -16.63 -3.27 1.09
CA LYS A 90 -18.03 -2.98 1.39
C LYS A 90 -18.15 -2.00 2.55
N GLU A 91 -17.39 -2.21 3.62
CA GLU A 91 -17.37 -1.32 4.78
C GLU A 91 -16.90 0.09 4.41
N ILE A 92 -15.82 0.21 3.62
CA ILE A 92 -15.34 1.50 3.09
C ILE A 92 -16.44 2.23 2.30
N ARG A 93 -17.16 1.51 1.43
CA ARG A 93 -18.26 2.09 0.65
C ARG A 93 -19.41 2.56 1.53
N LEU A 94 -19.75 1.82 2.59
CA LEU A 94 -20.78 2.20 3.54
C LEU A 94 -20.37 3.44 4.36
N MET A 95 -19.12 3.49 4.84
CA MET A 95 -18.59 4.67 5.53
C MET A 95 -18.62 5.91 4.64
N LEU A 96 -18.17 5.80 3.39
CA LEU A 96 -18.21 6.90 2.42
C LEU A 96 -19.65 7.36 2.15
N ALA A 97 -20.60 6.43 2.05
CA ALA A 97 -22.01 6.77 1.88
C ALA A 97 -22.58 7.53 3.09
N SER A 98 -22.29 7.08 4.33
CA SER A 98 -22.70 7.79 5.56
C SER A 98 -22.12 9.20 5.62
N ALA A 99 -20.81 9.32 5.42
CA ALA A 99 -20.12 10.62 5.44
C ALA A 99 -20.67 11.57 4.38
N LYS A 100 -20.98 11.07 3.18
CA LYS A 100 -21.64 11.87 2.12
C LYS A 100 -23.03 12.33 2.54
N ALA A 101 -23.84 11.46 3.15
CA ALA A 101 -25.18 11.80 3.61
C ALA A 101 -25.15 12.86 4.72
N GLU A 102 -24.27 12.69 5.72
CA GLU A 102 -24.05 13.66 6.80
C GLU A 102 -23.60 15.02 6.24
N ASN A 103 -22.66 15.03 5.30
CA ASN A 103 -22.20 16.27 4.66
C ASN A 103 -23.33 16.97 3.89
N GLN A 104 -24.17 16.21 3.19
CA GLN A 104 -25.34 16.74 2.51
C GLN A 104 -26.37 17.32 3.49
N GLN A 105 -26.61 16.65 4.62
CA GLN A 105 -27.47 17.16 5.67
C GLN A 105 -26.94 18.48 6.25
N LEU A 106 -25.65 18.54 6.59
CA LEU A 106 -25.01 19.77 7.08
C LEU A 106 -25.12 20.93 6.09
N LYS A 107 -24.96 20.66 4.78
CA LYS A 107 -25.17 21.67 3.73
C LYS A 107 -26.61 22.19 3.72
N GLN A 108 -27.60 21.31 3.87
CA GLN A 108 -29.01 21.71 3.94
C GLN A 108 -29.30 22.54 5.19
N GLU A 109 -28.77 22.13 6.35
CA GLU A 109 -28.91 22.85 7.61
C GLU A 109 -28.23 24.22 7.54
N ALA A 110 -27.00 24.31 7.03
CA ALA A 110 -26.30 25.57 6.82
C ALA A 110 -27.10 26.52 5.91
N ASN A 111 -27.65 26.03 4.81
CA ASN A 111 -28.51 26.82 3.93
C ASN A 111 -29.79 27.29 4.64
N ARG A 112 -30.40 26.43 5.45
CA ARG A 112 -31.56 26.78 6.28
C ARG A 112 -31.22 27.88 7.29
N PHE A 113 -30.10 27.78 8.00
CA PHE A 113 -29.65 28.80 8.93
C PHE A 113 -29.31 30.11 8.22
N LYS A 114 -28.65 30.05 7.05
CA LYS A 114 -28.38 31.22 6.22
C LYS A 114 -29.66 31.96 5.83
N ARG A 115 -30.74 31.25 5.48
CA ARG A 115 -32.05 31.87 5.18
C ARG A 115 -32.66 32.55 6.41
N LYS A 116 -32.71 31.86 7.54
CA LYS A 116 -33.23 32.41 8.80
C LYS A 116 -32.46 33.64 9.26
N TRP A 117 -31.14 33.63 9.11
CA TRP A 117 -30.30 34.79 9.42
C TRP A 117 -30.65 35.99 8.54
N LYS A 118 -30.81 35.80 7.23
CA LYS A 118 -31.24 36.87 6.31
C LYS A 118 -32.62 37.44 6.69
N GLU A 119 -33.57 36.59 7.08
CA GLU A 119 -34.90 37.00 7.56
C GLU A 119 -34.80 37.83 8.84
N ALA A 120 -34.01 37.40 9.81
CA ALA A 120 -33.78 38.12 11.06
C ALA A 120 -33.13 39.50 10.82
N VAL A 121 -32.10 39.56 9.95
CA VAL A 121 -31.46 40.83 9.56
C VAL A 121 -32.47 41.78 8.90
N SER A 122 -33.33 41.27 8.01
CA SER A 122 -34.38 42.08 7.37
C SER A 122 -35.41 42.60 8.39
N SER A 123 -35.83 41.75 9.33
CA SER A 123 -36.73 42.14 10.42
C SER A 123 -36.12 43.22 11.31
N LEU A 124 -34.85 43.06 11.68
CA LEU A 124 -34.11 44.03 12.50
C LEU A 124 -34.01 45.39 11.80
N ALA A 125 -33.73 45.40 10.48
CA ALA A 125 -33.70 46.62 9.70
C ALA A 125 -35.07 47.35 9.67
N LYS A 126 -36.17 46.59 9.53
CA LYS A 126 -37.53 47.16 9.60
C LYS A 126 -37.83 47.76 10.97
N CYS A 127 -37.55 47.02 12.04
CA CYS A 127 -37.77 47.46 13.41
C CYS A 127 -36.94 48.72 13.74
N ASN A 128 -35.70 48.79 13.28
CA ASN A 128 -34.87 49.99 13.43
C ASN A 128 -35.45 51.20 12.67
N LYS A 129 -35.99 51.00 11.47
CA LYS A 129 -36.64 52.07 10.70
C LYS A 129 -37.92 52.56 11.39
N GLU A 130 -38.74 51.65 11.89
CA GLU A 130 -39.94 51.97 12.66
C GLU A 130 -39.58 52.74 13.95
N LEU A 131 -38.57 52.27 14.69
CA LEU A 131 -38.05 52.93 15.88
C LEU A 131 -37.57 54.37 15.58
N GLU A 132 -36.82 54.55 14.49
CA GLU A 132 -36.35 55.86 14.05
C GLU A 132 -37.52 56.77 13.64
N SER A 133 -38.54 56.24 12.98
CA SER A 133 -39.73 57.01 12.61
C SER A 133 -40.53 57.47 13.83
N GLU A 134 -40.63 56.61 14.85
CA GLU A 134 -41.30 56.92 16.12
C GLU A 134 -40.50 57.97 16.92
N ARG A 135 -39.17 57.86 16.95
CA ARG A 135 -38.28 58.87 17.55
C ARG A 135 -38.50 60.24 16.92
N ARG A 136 -38.55 60.33 15.59
CA ARG A 136 -38.82 61.58 14.86
C ARG A 136 -40.23 62.10 15.10
N TYR A 137 -41.22 61.21 15.16
CA TYR A 137 -42.60 61.61 15.48
C TYR A 137 -42.67 62.25 16.87
N ARG A 138 -42.05 61.62 17.87
CA ARG A 138 -41.97 62.16 19.22
C ARG A 138 -41.22 63.49 19.29
N GLU A 139 -40.11 63.63 18.59
CA GLU A 139 -39.35 64.89 18.50
C GLU A 139 -40.21 66.02 17.92
N ARG A 140 -40.96 65.74 16.83
CA ARG A 140 -41.91 66.71 16.25
C ARG A 140 -43.06 67.08 17.18
N CYS A 141 -43.61 66.14 17.94
CA CYS A 141 -44.69 66.44 18.91
C CYS A 141 -44.20 67.25 20.12
N LEU A 142 -42.90 67.28 20.40
CA LEU A 142 -42.29 68.09 21.45
C LEU A 142 -41.89 69.49 20.98
N LEU A 143 -41.72 69.70 19.68
CA LEU A 143 -41.67 71.03 19.08
C LEU A 143 -43.10 71.56 18.89
N ILE A 144 -43.60 72.29 19.89
CA ILE A 144 -44.58 73.34 19.61
C ILE A 144 -43.79 74.41 18.85
N GLU A 145 -44.14 74.66 17.59
CA GLU A 145 -43.77 75.92 16.94
C GLU A 145 -44.38 77.03 17.80
N ILE A 146 -43.57 77.62 18.68
CA ILE A 146 -43.90 78.91 19.26
C ILE A 146 -43.69 79.87 18.09
N GLU A 147 -44.79 80.30 17.47
CA GLU A 147 -44.81 81.56 16.74
C GLU A 147 -44.35 82.64 17.73
N ASP A 148 -43.06 82.96 17.69
CA ASP A 148 -42.50 84.10 18.42
C ASP A 148 -42.96 85.39 17.72
N ASP A 149 -44.20 85.79 17.99
CA ASP A 149 -44.58 87.20 17.99
C ASP A 149 -43.79 87.90 19.08
N ASN A 150 -42.54 88.29 18.79
CA ASN A 150 -41.75 89.14 19.69
C ASN A 150 -40.86 90.09 18.89
N ASP A 151 -41.51 91.04 18.23
CA ASP A 151 -40.89 92.27 17.77
C ASP A 151 -41.05 93.33 18.88
N ALA A 152 -39.95 94.01 19.19
CA ALA A 152 -39.78 95.09 20.17
C ALA A 152 -39.75 94.71 21.68
N LEU A 153 -38.55 94.65 22.27
CA LEU A 153 -37.95 95.79 22.98
C LEU A 153 -36.64 95.42 23.72
N ALA A 154 -35.64 96.27 23.52
CA ALA A 154 -34.50 96.61 24.40
C ALA A 154 -33.32 95.62 24.57
N SER A 155 -32.24 95.96 23.86
CA SER A 155 -30.80 95.77 24.20
C SER A 155 -30.43 96.27 25.62
N PRO A 156 -29.27 95.92 26.24
CA PRO A 156 -27.92 96.04 25.63
C PRO A 156 -26.78 95.08 26.09
N ASP A 157 -25.73 95.02 25.24
CA ASP A 157 -24.28 94.89 25.48
C ASP A 157 -23.71 94.14 26.72
N GLN A 158 -22.86 93.12 26.49
CA GLN A 158 -21.37 93.17 26.63
C GLN A 158 -20.69 91.77 26.74
N ASP A 159 -19.78 91.50 25.80
CA ASP A 159 -18.43 90.92 25.92
C ASP A 159 -18.07 89.83 26.96
N ARG A 160 -17.65 88.65 26.45
CA ARG A 160 -16.33 87.96 26.60
C ARG A 160 -16.50 86.42 26.48
N ASN A 161 -16.06 85.79 25.39
CA ASN A 161 -14.71 85.27 25.14
C ASN A 161 -14.27 84.15 26.12
N ILE A 162 -14.05 82.92 25.61
CA ILE A 162 -12.81 82.12 25.70
C ILE A 162 -13.05 80.60 25.46
N ALA A 163 -12.23 80.07 24.56
CA ALA A 163 -11.64 78.72 24.45
C ALA A 163 -12.42 77.52 23.84
N GLU A 164 -11.90 77.11 22.68
CA GLU A 164 -11.69 75.75 22.13
C GLU A 164 -11.05 74.74 23.13
N PRO A 165 -10.51 73.58 22.72
CA PRO A 165 -10.78 72.62 21.64
C PRO A 165 -11.10 71.23 22.27
N SER A 166 -11.31 70.12 21.58
CA SER A 166 -10.24 69.22 21.11
C SER A 166 -10.79 67.79 20.96
N GLU A 167 -10.29 67.10 19.92
CA GLU A 167 -9.85 65.69 19.87
C GLU A 167 -10.81 64.58 20.36
N SER A 168 -10.91 63.38 19.78
CA SER A 168 -9.85 62.50 19.28
C SER A 168 -10.49 61.30 18.54
N ILE A 169 -9.98 60.89 17.36
CA ILE A 169 -9.15 59.67 17.13
C ILE A 169 -9.95 58.35 17.39
N LEU A 170 -10.26 57.47 16.43
CA LEU A 170 -9.43 56.47 15.74
C LEU A 170 -10.27 55.86 14.58
N HIS A 171 -9.76 55.68 13.34
CA HIS A 171 -8.93 54.56 12.86
C HIS A 171 -9.69 53.22 12.94
N ASP A 172 -9.74 52.30 11.98
CA ASP A 172 -9.08 51.99 10.70
C ASP A 172 -9.97 50.85 10.14
N GLY A 173 -10.27 50.73 8.84
CA GLY A 173 -9.33 50.20 7.86
C GLY A 173 -9.76 48.81 7.37
N GLY A 174 -9.73 48.62 6.05
CA GLY A 174 -9.51 47.30 5.44
C GLY A 174 -10.73 46.53 4.96
N SER A 175 -11.25 46.91 3.80
CA SER A 175 -11.88 45.96 2.86
C SER A 175 -10.76 45.33 2.03
N CYS A 176 -10.68 44.00 2.02
CA CYS A 176 -9.84 43.27 1.06
C CYS A 176 -10.70 42.25 0.31
N GLU A 177 -10.98 42.58 -0.95
CA GLU A 177 -11.38 41.62 -1.96
C GLU A 177 -10.16 40.80 -2.38
N TYR A 178 -10.33 39.51 -2.63
CA TYR A 178 -9.48 38.77 -3.56
C TYR A 178 -10.32 37.68 -4.23
N ASN A 179 -10.59 37.89 -5.52
CA ASN A 179 -10.81 36.82 -6.47
C ASN A 179 -9.45 36.26 -6.86
N ASN A 180 -9.35 34.94 -7.04
CA ASN A 180 -8.44 34.33 -7.98
C ASN A 180 -9.01 33.02 -8.51
N GLU A 181 -8.67 32.80 -9.77
CA GLU A 181 -9.18 31.86 -10.76
C GLU A 181 -8.61 30.43 -10.64
N ILE A 182 -9.36 29.48 -11.24
CA ILE A 182 -8.93 28.36 -12.12
C ILE A 182 -7.72 27.50 -11.71
N ASP A 183 -7.93 26.20 -11.47
CA ASP A 183 -7.30 25.04 -12.16
C ASP A 183 -7.98 23.75 -11.62
N GLY A 184 -8.29 22.69 -12.37
CA GLY A 184 -7.45 21.99 -13.33
C GLY A 184 -7.09 20.61 -12.74
N GLU A 185 -8.03 19.66 -12.64
CA GLU A 185 -7.68 18.26 -12.32
C GLU A 185 -7.38 17.50 -13.62
N THR A 186 -6.11 17.58 -14.02
CA THR A 186 -5.46 16.57 -14.85
C THR A 186 -5.45 15.22 -14.13
N ASP A 187 -5.99 14.24 -14.85
CA ASP A 187 -5.68 12.82 -14.81
C ASP A 187 -4.20 12.52 -14.50
N VAL A 188 -3.91 11.93 -13.34
CA VAL A 188 -2.75 11.06 -13.13
C VAL A 188 -3.12 9.96 -12.13
N GLY A 189 -3.53 8.81 -12.65
CA GLY A 189 -3.80 7.62 -11.82
C GLY A 189 -3.78 6.30 -12.59
N ALA A 190 -3.02 6.21 -13.68
CA ALA A 190 -2.78 4.96 -14.37
C ALA A 190 -1.84 4.06 -13.53
N HIS A 191 -2.41 3.16 -12.74
CA HIS A 191 -1.70 1.95 -12.32
C HIS A 191 -1.97 0.84 -13.36
N PRO A 192 -0.95 0.31 -14.06
CA PRO A 192 -1.16 -0.80 -14.96
C PRO A 192 -1.35 -2.06 -14.12
N ASN A 193 -2.60 -2.52 -14.01
CA ASN A 193 -2.89 -3.90 -13.64
C ASN A 193 -2.31 -4.80 -14.74
N ARG A 194 -1.10 -5.32 -14.52
CA ARG A 194 -0.54 -6.38 -15.35
C ARG A 194 -1.39 -7.63 -15.12
N VAL A 195 -2.30 -7.89 -16.06
CA VAL A 195 -2.92 -9.19 -16.22
C VAL A 195 -1.80 -10.17 -16.57
N ILE A 196 -1.47 -11.05 -15.62
CA ILE A 196 -0.66 -12.23 -15.91
C ILE A 196 -1.57 -13.18 -16.69
N GLN A 197 -1.36 -13.19 -18.01
CA GLN A 197 -2.00 -14.15 -18.89
C GLN A 197 -1.26 -15.48 -18.73
N LEU A 198 -1.93 -16.46 -18.13
CA LEU A 198 -1.47 -17.85 -18.13
C LEU A 198 -1.52 -18.37 -19.57
N VAL A 199 -0.39 -18.89 -20.04
CA VAL A 199 -0.25 -19.67 -21.28
C VAL A 199 -0.90 -21.03 -21.10
#